data_AF-A0A182EU42-F1
#
_entry.id   AF-A0A182EU42-F1
#
_cell.length_a   1.000
_cell.length_b   1.000
_cell.length_c   1.000
_cell.angle_alpha   90.00
_cell.angle_beta   90.00
_cell.angle_gamma   90.00
#
_symmetry.space_group_name_H-M   'P 1'
#
loop_
_entity.id
_entity.type
_entity.pdbx_description
1 polymer ?
#
loop_
_entity_poly.entity_id
_entity_poly.type
_entity_poly.pdbx_seq_one_letter_code
_entity_poly.pdbx_strand_id
1 'polypeptide(L)' 'DHRRESRLKNYPGWEHLSESLHLLVRANDETITRCTMKLANGVRRVKQYLREKQSINNNQSKKQ' A
#
# COMPACT_ATOMS: atom_id res chain seq x y z
N ASP A 1 -10.92 12.29 -5.69
CA ASP A 1 -11.08 13.67 -6.18
C ASP A 1 -9.70 14.32 -6.23
N HIS A 2 -9.13 14.43 -7.42
CA HIS A 2 -7.78 14.98 -7.63
C HIS A 2 -7.66 16.46 -7.24
N ARG A 3 -8.77 17.22 -7.24
CA ARG A 3 -8.76 18.64 -6.86
C ARG A 3 -8.52 18.82 -5.37
N ARG A 4 -9.13 17.96 -4.54
CA ARG A 4 -8.91 17.96 -3.08
C ARG A 4 -7.49 17.53 -2.74
N GLU A 5 -7.01 16.46 -3.35
CA GLU A 5 -5.66 15.93 -3.14
C GLU A 5 -4.59 17.01 -3.45
N SER A 6 -4.71 17.69 -4.60
CA SER A 6 -3.76 18.73 -5.01
C SER A 6 -3.71 19.91 -4.03
N ARG A 7 -4.83 20.26 -3.39
CA ARG A 7 -4.89 21.36 -2.41
C ARG A 7 -4.19 21.00 -1.10
N LEU A 8 -4.15 19.73 -0.72
CA LEU A 8 -3.64 19.27 0.56
C LEU A 8 -2.14 19.00 0.57
N LYS A 9 -1.49 18.83 -0.59
CA LYS A 9 -0.05 18.52 -0.71
C LYS A 9 0.90 19.43 0.07
N ASN A 10 0.50 20.67 0.34
CA ASN A 10 1.32 21.67 1.02
C ASN A 10 0.94 21.87 2.50
N TYR A 11 0.06 21.02 3.06
CA TYR A 11 -0.36 21.10 4.46
C TYR A 11 0.38 20.07 5.32
N PRO A 12 0.73 20.41 6.58
CA PRO A 12 1.30 19.45 7.52
C PRO A 12 0.43 18.20 7.69
N GLY A 13 1.05 17.02 7.70
CA GLY A 13 0.39 15.71 7.80
C GLY A 13 -0.07 15.12 6.46
N TRP A 14 0.15 15.82 5.35
CA TRP A 14 -0.21 15.40 3.99
C TRP A 14 1.00 15.26 3.05
N GLU A 15 2.21 15.20 3.60
CA GLU A 15 3.46 15.13 2.86
C GLU A 15 3.50 13.91 1.92
N HIS A 16 2.89 12.80 2.34
CA HIS A 16 2.78 11.55 1.59
C HIS A 16 2.03 11.69 0.24
N LEU A 17 1.25 12.76 0.04
CA LEU A 17 0.57 13.03 -1.23
C LEU A 17 1.55 13.44 -2.36
N SER A 18 2.79 13.77 -2.01
CA SER A 18 3.85 14.05 -3.00
C SER A 18 4.58 12.79 -3.45
N GLU A 19 4.37 11.66 -2.77
CA GLU A 19 4.96 10.37 -3.12
C GLU A 19 4.11 9.63 -4.16
N SER A 20 4.69 8.64 -4.83
CA SER A 20 3.91 7.72 -5.67
C SER A 20 2.94 6.92 -4.81
N LEU A 21 1.81 6.49 -5.38
CA LEU A 21 0.82 5.70 -4.66
C LEU A 21 1.46 4.47 -4.01
N HIS A 22 1.40 4.39 -2.69
CA HIS A 22 2.08 3.37 -1.90
C HIS A 22 1.18 2.86 -0.77
N LEU A 23 1.62 1.77 -0.13
CA LEU A 23 0.95 1.19 1.03
C LEU A 23 1.88 1.27 2.25
N LEU A 24 1.38 1.85 3.33
CA LEU A 24 2.06 1.88 4.62
C LEU A 24 1.57 0.71 5.50
N VAL A 25 2.47 -0.24 5.81
CA VAL A 25 2.18 -1.36 6.71
C VAL A 25 2.84 -1.11 8.05
N ARG A 26 2.06 -1.07 9.13
CA ARG A 26 2.54 -0.91 10.51
C ARG A 26 2.06 -2.07 11.36
N ALA A 27 2.90 -2.51 12.30
CA ALA A 27 2.57 -3.56 13.26
C ALA A 27 2.86 -3.07 14.67
N ASN A 28 1.86 -3.14 15.53
CA ASN A 28 1.97 -2.82 16.96
C ASN A 28 1.67 -4.11 17.77
N ASP A 29 2.53 -4.41 18.73
CA ASP A 29 2.47 -5.58 19.59
C ASP A 29 3.31 -5.33 20.86
N GLU A 30 3.19 -6.21 21.84
CA GLU A 30 3.86 -6.12 23.14
C GLU A 30 5.38 -6.30 23.03
N THR A 31 5.85 -7.05 22.04
CA THR A 31 7.28 -7.30 21.84
C THR A 31 7.72 -7.02 20.42
N ILE A 32 8.97 -6.58 20.28
CA ILE A 32 9.61 -6.36 18.97
C ILE A 32 9.53 -7.62 18.12
N THR A 33 9.78 -8.80 18.69
CA THR A 33 9.70 -10.08 17.98
C THR A 33 8.32 -10.30 17.35
N ARG A 34 7.24 -10.06 18.11
CA ARG A 34 5.87 -10.20 17.59
C ARG A 34 5.54 -9.14 16.55
N CYS A 35 5.96 -7.89 16.75
CA CYS A 35 5.85 -6.83 15.74
C CYS A 35 6.54 -7.24 14.43
N THR A 36 7.78 -7.74 14.49
CA THR A 36 8.54 -8.18 13.31
C THR A 36 7.83 -9.32 12.60
N MET A 37 7.34 -10.32 13.33
CA MET A 37 6.58 -11.43 12.75
C MET A 37 5.29 -10.95 12.06
N LYS A 38 4.52 -10.07 12.72
CA LYS A 38 3.30 -9.48 12.15
C LYS A 38 3.59 -8.65 10.90
N LEU A 39 4.61 -7.81 10.96
CA LEU A 39 5.02 -6.95 9.85
C LEU A 39 5.45 -7.80 8.64
N ALA A 40 6.31 -8.79 8.84
CA ALA A 40 6.77 -9.68 7.78
C ALA A 40 5.61 -10.42 7.11
N ASN A 41 4.67 -10.95 7.90
CA ASN A 41 3.47 -11.61 7.39
C ASN A 41 2.56 -10.65 6.61
N GLY A 42 2.31 -9.46 7.14
CA GLY A 42 1.51 -8.42 6.48
C GLY A 42 2.09 -8.02 5.13
N VAL A 43 3.39 -7.70 5.09
CA VAL A 43 4.09 -7.34 3.84
C VAL A 43 4.03 -8.49 2.82
N ARG A 44 4.27 -9.74 3.25
CA ARG A 44 4.18 -10.91 2.38
C ARG A 44 2.80 -11.04 1.74
N ARG A 45 1.74 -10.89 2.53
CA ARG A 45 0.35 -11.05 2.07
C ARG A 45 -0.06 -9.95 1.10
N VAL A 46 0.30 -8.70 1.39
CA VAL A 46 0.04 -7.55 0.49
C VAL A 46 0.75 -7.77 -0.85
N LYS A 47 2.03 -8.15 -0.83
CA LYS A 47 2.79 -8.45 -2.06
C LYS A 47 2.15 -9.58 -2.87
N GLN A 48 1.67 -10.62 -2.21
CA GLN A 48 0.95 -11.70 -2.89
C GLN A 48 -0.34 -11.20 -3.56
N TYR A 49 -1.17 -10.47 -2.82
CA TYR A 49 -2.43 -9.92 -3.33
C TYR A 49 -2.21 -9.03 -4.56
N LEU A 50 -1.22 -8.13 -4.52
CA LEU A 50 -0.93 -7.24 -5.65
C LEU A 50 -0.49 -8.01 -6.90
N ARG A 51 0.31 -9.07 -6.73
CA ARG A 51 0.72 -9.95 -7.86
C ARG A 51 -0.48 -10.69 -8.46
N GLU A 52 -1.38 -11.20 -7.62
CA GLU A 52 -2.61 -11.88 -8.06
C GLU A 52 -3.54 -10.94 -8.82
N LYS A 53 -3.70 -9.69 -8.37
CA LYS A 53 -4.51 -8.69 -9.09
C LYS A 53 -3.88 -8.24 -10.40
N GLN A 54 -2.54 -8.11 -10.44
CA GLN A 54 -1.83 -7.82 -11.69
C GLN A 54 -2.00 -8.95 -12.72
N SER A 55 -1.91 -10.23 -12.31
CA SER A 55 -2.09 -11.35 -13.23
C SER A 55 -3.51 -11.44 -13.76
N ILE A 56 -4.53 -11.16 -12.94
CA ILE A 56 -5.94 -11.11 -13.36
C ILE A 56 -6.14 -10.00 -14.40
N ASN A 57 -5.63 -8.79 -14.14
CA ASN A 57 -5.77 -7.67 -15.06
C ASN A 57 -5.11 -7.97 -16.42
N ASN A 58 -3.91 -8.57 -16.41
CA ASN A 58 -3.21 -8.97 -17.63
C ASN A 58 -3.98 -10.03 -18.44
N ASN A 59 -4.73 -10.90 -17.77
CA ASN A 59 -5.55 -11.91 -18.43
C ASN A 59 -6.88 -11.34 -18.98
N GLN A 60 -7.39 -10.25 -18.41
CA GLN A 60 -8.54 -9.54 -18.95
C GLN A 60 -8.17 -8.67 -20.16
N SER A 61 -7.00 -8.02 -20.14
CA SER A 61 -6.50 -7.24 -21.29
C SER A 61 -6.13 -8.09 -22.52
N LYS A 62 -5.96 -9.40 -22.37
CA LYS A 62 -5.74 -10.35 -23.49
C LYS A 62 -7.04 -10.95 -24.06
N LYS A 63 -8.20 -10.62 -23.48
CA LYS A 63 -9.53 -11.09 -23.91
C LYS A 63 -10.37 -10.00 -24.59
N GLN A 64 -9.79 -8.82 -24.83
CA GLN A 64 -10.39 -7.75 -25.63
C GLN A 64 -9.66 -7.64 -26.97
#